data_AF-A0A1F3V535-F1
#
_entry.id   AF-A0A1F3V535-F1
#
_cell.length_a   1.000
_cell.length_b   1.000
_cell.length_c   1.000
_cell.angle_alpha   90.00
_cell.angle_beta   90.00
_cell.angle_gamma   90.00
#
_symmetry.space_group_name_H-M   'P 1'
#
loop_
_entity.id
_entity.type
_entity.pdbx_description
1 polymer ?
#
loop_
_entity_poly.entity_id
_entity_poly.type
_entity_poly.pdbx_seq_one_letter_code
_entity_poly.pdbx_strand_id
1 'polypeptide(L)'
;MIKQFSQTLMAILTMLLFFLVIISCNDFGERVNNTPAANTSDNEKIEDNTYFPSSKTTSSFTCTGAIPANAERCSNSDQGLIENMPIILSNNCDLSIKCNYRCLPGYDLMKHSSGYLLCTESYYSAPSVISVKSDNAVDHSIATVVGSIAWALKVARANDEIKLISNSTYNIHNRLEINADGQTKKISIVGLGINSAQKIFFSTCNSCKNDTAIRIMAGGYSAVQPITLRGINVDANFLASTTVKSEGNSNIVIENSKFENSLYSAIHLRQGTNITLRENFVQNAGVAGNANDCSGSARGINTIPAAGIDVQRSINVSISENSIKRVRTAGIDIGASVDTSVLFNSLTCVGLGGLNYLNTGMAADGVTGYGHRSSSITGPRNWLIAGNSIVNSGNNGIHVSGENIRILVNTIRNIAHYGIAVSDQKSPPDCSFNIVVFGNDVSAATQYAGFNWTTYYLLNFYPASGVRDGVVTNNIEAGLVKFGKNSADGATLRAVYHHSTEVLPNPNYLSIENNRTCIP
;
A
#
# COMPACT_ATOMS: atom_id res chain seq x y z
N MET A 1 -0.10 5.27 38.71
CA MET A 1 0.98 4.32 38.35
C MET A 1 0.49 2.89 38.16
N ILE A 2 -0.08 2.20 39.17
CA ILE A 2 -0.50 0.78 39.07
C ILE A 2 -1.55 0.51 37.98
N LYS A 3 -2.55 1.39 37.80
CA LYS A 3 -3.55 1.27 36.72
C LYS A 3 -2.95 1.40 35.32
N GLN A 4 -1.95 2.27 35.16
CA GLN A 4 -1.32 2.54 33.87
C GLN A 4 -0.38 1.38 33.48
N PHE A 5 0.34 0.81 34.46
CA PHE A 5 1.16 -0.38 34.28
C PHE A 5 0.31 -1.62 33.89
N SER A 6 -0.88 -1.77 34.49
CA SER A 6 -1.81 -2.87 34.17
C SER A 6 -2.35 -2.81 32.73
N GLN A 7 -2.63 -1.62 32.21
CA GLN A 7 -3.12 -1.45 30.84
C GLN A 7 -2.04 -1.76 29.81
N THR A 8 -0.80 -1.31 30.04
CA THR A 8 0.34 -1.62 29.17
C THR A 8 0.66 -3.11 29.16
N LEU A 9 0.62 -3.76 30.33
CA LEU A 9 0.89 -5.21 30.43
C LEU A 9 -0.19 -6.05 29.72
N MET A 10 -1.47 -5.68 29.83
CA MET A 10 -2.55 -6.36 29.12
C MET A 10 -2.44 -6.19 27.59
N ALA A 11 -2.02 -5.01 27.11
CA ALA A 11 -1.78 -4.79 25.69
C ALA A 11 -0.64 -5.67 25.15
N ILE A 12 0.48 -5.76 25.88
CA ILE A 12 1.63 -6.61 25.52
C ILE A 12 1.23 -8.10 25.52
N LEU A 13 0.49 -8.55 26.54
CA LEU A 13 0.05 -9.95 26.63
C LEU A 13 -0.91 -10.31 25.49
N THR A 14 -1.79 -9.39 25.10
CA THR A 14 -2.74 -9.57 24.00
C THR A 14 -1.99 -9.64 22.65
N MET A 15 -0.97 -8.80 22.42
CA MET A 15 -0.12 -8.90 21.22
C MET A 15 0.65 -10.23 21.16
N LEU A 16 1.21 -10.71 22.28
CA LEU A 16 1.94 -11.98 22.34
C LEU A 16 1.05 -13.18 22.02
N LEU A 17 -0.18 -13.21 22.56
CA LEU A 17 -1.18 -14.23 22.24
C LEU A 17 -1.56 -14.20 20.76
N PHE A 18 -1.65 -13.01 20.15
CA PHE A 18 -1.95 -12.86 18.73
C PHE A 18 -0.82 -13.37 17.83
N PHE A 19 0.44 -13.10 18.19
CA PHE A 19 1.62 -13.62 17.48
C PHE A 19 1.69 -15.15 17.52
N LEU A 20 1.34 -15.78 18.65
CA LEU A 20 1.28 -17.24 18.77
C LEU A 20 0.22 -17.87 17.85
N VAL A 21 -0.93 -17.22 17.69
CA VAL A 21 -1.99 -17.69 16.77
C VAL A 21 -1.53 -17.60 15.32
N ILE A 22 -0.85 -16.52 14.93
CA ILE A 22 -0.35 -16.34 13.55
C ILE A 22 0.72 -17.38 13.19
N ILE A 23 1.63 -17.70 14.12
CA ILE A 23 2.68 -18.71 13.89
C ILE A 23 2.06 -20.11 13.67
N SER A 24 0.95 -20.43 14.35
CA SER A 24 0.27 -21.72 14.19
C SER A 24 -0.43 -21.92 12.84
N CYS A 25 -0.66 -20.86 12.05
CA CYS A 25 -1.36 -20.94 10.77
C CYS A 25 -0.44 -21.01 9.53
N ASN A 26 0.88 -20.84 9.68
CA ASN A 26 1.81 -20.75 8.54
C ASN A 26 2.51 -22.08 8.15
N ASP A 27 2.19 -23.20 8.80
CA ASP A 27 2.91 -24.48 8.62
C ASP A 27 2.32 -25.42 7.54
N PHE A 28 1.53 -24.92 6.60
CA PHE A 28 0.80 -25.74 5.61
C PHE A 28 1.17 -25.48 4.13
N GLY A 29 2.44 -25.14 3.85
CA GLY A 29 2.88 -24.82 2.48
C GLY A 29 4.29 -25.32 2.15
N GLU A 30 4.51 -26.63 2.17
CA GLU A 30 5.75 -27.23 1.66
C GLU A 30 5.65 -27.61 0.17
N ARG A 31 6.80 -27.50 -0.49
CA ARG A 31 7.03 -27.29 -1.93
C ARG A 31 6.93 -28.55 -2.77
N VAL A 32 6.40 -28.43 -4.00
CA VAL A 32 6.66 -29.35 -5.11
C VAL A 32 7.70 -28.72 -6.03
N ASN A 33 8.94 -29.23 -6.01
CA ASN A 33 10.00 -28.84 -6.93
C ASN A 33 9.90 -29.69 -8.21
N ASN A 34 9.62 -29.07 -9.36
CA ASN A 34 9.81 -29.67 -10.67
C ASN A 34 11.10 -29.13 -11.30
N THR A 35 12.09 -30.00 -11.45
CA THR A 35 13.36 -29.73 -12.16
C THR A 35 13.17 -30.06 -13.65
N PRO A 36 13.55 -29.20 -14.61
CA PRO A 36 13.53 -29.56 -16.02
C PRO A 36 14.79 -30.34 -16.42
N ALA A 37 14.59 -31.37 -17.25
CA ALA A 37 15.61 -32.23 -17.83
C ALA A 37 16.50 -31.49 -18.84
N ALA A 38 17.79 -31.83 -18.82
CA ALA A 38 18.78 -31.39 -19.80
C ALA A 38 18.61 -32.16 -21.12
N ASN A 39 18.49 -31.42 -22.22
CA ASN A 39 18.58 -31.95 -23.59
C ASN A 39 20.05 -32.04 -24.01
N THR A 40 20.50 -33.25 -24.34
CA THR A 40 21.72 -33.51 -25.11
C THR A 40 21.31 -33.91 -26.52
N SER A 41 21.77 -33.17 -27.53
CA SER A 41 21.63 -33.56 -28.95
C SER A 41 22.99 -33.55 -29.65
N ASP A 42 23.44 -34.75 -29.99
CA ASP A 42 23.96 -35.23 -31.27
C ASP A 42 24.97 -34.41 -32.10
N ASN A 43 26.15 -35.02 -32.24
CA ASN A 43 26.81 -35.45 -33.48
C ASN A 43 26.40 -34.78 -34.81
N GLU A 44 27.39 -34.17 -35.47
CA GLU A 44 27.51 -34.29 -36.93
C GLU A 44 28.98 -34.38 -37.36
N LYS A 45 29.30 -35.49 -38.03
CA LYS A 45 30.55 -35.74 -38.77
C LYS A 45 30.46 -35.05 -40.12
N ILE A 46 31.51 -34.35 -40.54
CA ILE A 46 31.81 -34.11 -41.97
C ILE A 46 33.32 -34.33 -42.19
N GLU A 47 33.63 -35.36 -42.96
CA GLU A 47 34.90 -35.53 -43.69
C GLU A 47 34.83 -34.66 -44.96
N ASP A 48 35.88 -33.93 -45.33
CA ASP A 48 36.60 -34.18 -46.59
C ASP A 48 37.85 -33.29 -46.71
N ASN A 49 38.80 -33.81 -47.47
CA ASN A 49 40.22 -33.58 -47.46
C ASN A 49 40.62 -33.03 -48.84
N THR A 50 40.96 -31.74 -48.96
CA THR A 50 41.61 -31.22 -50.17
C THR A 50 42.78 -30.31 -49.84
N TYR A 51 43.96 -30.85 -50.08
CA TYR A 51 45.29 -30.28 -49.95
C TYR A 51 45.54 -29.24 -51.07
N PHE A 52 45.71 -27.97 -50.69
CA PHE A 52 46.21 -26.89 -51.57
C PHE A 52 47.60 -26.42 -51.07
N PRO A 53 48.54 -26.11 -51.97
CA PRO A 53 49.92 -25.82 -51.61
C PRO A 53 50.06 -24.44 -50.93
N SER A 54 50.58 -24.48 -49.71
CA SER A 54 51.42 -23.48 -49.01
C SER A 54 51.45 -22.08 -49.63
N SER A 55 50.42 -21.28 -49.33
CA SER A 55 50.58 -19.84 -49.25
C SER A 55 51.22 -19.53 -47.90
N LYS A 56 52.29 -18.74 -47.92
CA LYS A 56 53.00 -18.25 -46.73
C LYS A 56 51.96 -17.65 -45.79
N THR A 57 51.61 -18.38 -44.74
CA THR A 57 50.60 -17.98 -43.75
C THR A 57 51.12 -16.71 -43.10
N THR A 58 50.60 -15.56 -43.55
CA THR A 58 50.65 -14.32 -42.78
C THR A 58 50.08 -14.70 -41.43
N SER A 59 50.93 -14.72 -40.41
CA SER A 59 50.54 -14.96 -39.03
C SER A 59 49.43 -13.97 -38.69
N SER A 60 48.18 -14.45 -38.70
CA SER A 60 47.04 -13.63 -38.32
C SER A 60 47.05 -13.56 -36.81
N PHE A 61 47.30 -12.36 -36.31
CA PHE A 61 47.25 -12.08 -34.89
C PHE A 61 45.81 -11.76 -34.49
N THR A 62 45.41 -12.23 -33.31
CA THR A 62 44.04 -12.10 -32.82
C THR A 62 44.02 -11.55 -31.39
N CYS A 63 42.86 -11.06 -30.98
CA CYS A 63 42.62 -10.73 -29.57
C CYS A 63 42.43 -12.02 -28.77
N THR A 64 43.15 -12.17 -27.67
CA THR A 64 43.14 -13.37 -26.82
C THR A 64 42.46 -13.11 -25.47
N GLY A 65 41.81 -14.15 -24.93
CA GLY A 65 41.01 -14.08 -23.71
C GLY A 65 39.51 -14.24 -23.97
N ALA A 66 38.74 -14.47 -22.91
CA ALA A 66 37.29 -14.50 -22.99
C ALA A 66 36.74 -13.07 -23.09
N ILE A 67 35.77 -12.85 -23.97
CA ILE A 67 35.04 -11.58 -24.03
C ILE A 67 34.25 -11.44 -22.73
N PRO A 68 34.44 -10.35 -21.95
CA PRO A 68 33.64 -10.12 -20.75
C PRO A 68 32.15 -10.08 -21.10
N ALA A 69 31.31 -10.71 -20.27
CA ALA A 69 29.86 -10.62 -20.43
C ALA A 69 29.43 -9.14 -20.43
N ASN A 70 28.45 -8.80 -21.28
CA ASN A 70 27.92 -7.44 -21.42
C ASN A 70 28.95 -6.39 -21.86
N ALA A 71 29.96 -6.81 -22.62
CA ALA A 71 30.90 -5.91 -23.27
C ALA A 71 30.79 -6.04 -24.81
N GLU A 72 31.11 -4.96 -25.51
CA GLU A 72 31.25 -4.95 -26.96
C GLU A 72 32.64 -4.47 -27.36
N ARG A 73 33.12 -4.97 -28.51
CA ARG A 73 34.43 -4.61 -29.05
C ARG A 73 34.37 -3.21 -29.65
N CYS A 74 35.37 -2.39 -29.37
CA CYS A 74 35.51 -1.09 -30.00
C CYS A 74 35.85 -1.20 -31.49
N SER A 75 35.29 -0.32 -32.32
CA SER A 75 35.49 -0.36 -33.77
C SER A 75 36.98 -0.32 -34.13
N ASN A 76 37.41 -1.21 -35.03
CA ASN A 76 38.78 -1.35 -35.53
C ASN A 76 39.86 -1.67 -34.47
N SER A 77 39.50 -2.02 -33.23
CA SER A 77 40.48 -2.32 -32.19
C SER A 77 41.27 -3.60 -32.45
N ASP A 78 40.80 -4.47 -33.35
CA ASP A 78 41.41 -5.73 -33.75
C ASP A 78 42.26 -5.64 -35.04
N GLN A 79 42.34 -4.46 -35.65
CA GLN A 79 43.06 -4.26 -36.90
C GLN A 79 44.53 -3.89 -36.68
N GLY A 80 45.40 -4.35 -37.57
CA GLY A 80 46.83 -4.02 -37.56
C GLY A 80 47.59 -4.58 -36.34
N LEU A 81 47.17 -5.74 -35.83
CA LEU A 81 47.89 -6.45 -34.79
C LEU A 81 49.20 -7.02 -35.36
N ILE A 82 50.30 -6.86 -34.62
CA ILE A 82 51.62 -7.43 -34.93
C ILE A 82 52.01 -8.59 -34.01
N GLU A 83 51.17 -8.86 -33.00
CA GLU A 83 51.21 -10.01 -32.10
C GLU A 83 49.82 -10.26 -31.50
N ASN A 84 49.60 -11.43 -30.90
CA ASN A 84 48.35 -11.73 -30.20
C ASN A 84 48.23 -10.83 -28.96
N MET A 85 47.14 -10.08 -28.86
CA MET A 85 46.95 -9.09 -27.80
C MET A 85 45.83 -9.50 -26.84
N PRO A 86 46.01 -9.42 -25.52
CA PRO A 86 44.94 -9.73 -24.58
C PRO A 86 43.78 -8.73 -24.72
N ILE A 87 42.55 -9.19 -24.47
CA ILE A 87 41.37 -8.33 -24.37
C ILE A 87 41.55 -7.35 -23.20
N ILE A 88 41.36 -6.06 -23.48
CA ILE A 88 41.39 -4.99 -22.49
C ILE A 88 39.99 -4.40 -22.40
N LEU A 89 39.45 -4.30 -21.18
CA LEU A 89 38.15 -3.69 -20.93
C LEU A 89 38.35 -2.26 -20.41
N SER A 90 37.71 -1.29 -21.07
CA SER A 90 37.86 0.15 -20.79
C SER A 90 36.51 0.86 -20.68
N ASN A 91 36.49 2.03 -20.03
CA ASN A 91 35.27 2.86 -19.92
C ASN A 91 34.82 3.45 -21.26
N ASN A 92 35.77 3.73 -22.16
CA ASN A 92 35.50 4.33 -23.46
C ASN A 92 36.33 3.63 -24.53
N CYS A 93 35.87 3.72 -25.78
CA CYS A 93 36.65 3.27 -26.93
C CYS A 93 37.81 4.24 -27.19
N ASP A 94 38.97 3.87 -26.65
CA ASP A 94 40.25 4.45 -27.03
C ASP A 94 40.83 3.64 -28.20
N LEU A 95 40.91 4.28 -29.37
CA LEU A 95 41.40 3.67 -30.60
C LEU A 95 42.91 3.44 -30.61
N SER A 96 43.66 4.02 -29.65
CA SER A 96 45.08 3.74 -29.47
C SER A 96 45.31 2.39 -28.77
N ILE A 97 44.30 1.85 -28.08
CA ILE A 97 44.35 0.56 -27.39
C ILE A 97 43.86 -0.54 -28.33
N LYS A 98 44.73 -1.51 -28.62
CA LYS A 98 44.36 -2.71 -29.37
C LYS A 98 43.57 -3.68 -28.50
N CYS A 99 42.63 -4.41 -29.11
CA CYS A 99 41.72 -5.34 -28.43
C CYS A 99 40.91 -4.69 -27.29
N ASN A 100 40.56 -3.42 -27.45
CA ASN A 100 39.74 -2.66 -26.51
C ASN A 100 38.25 -3.04 -26.61
N TYR A 101 37.65 -3.34 -25.47
CA TYR A 101 36.22 -3.57 -25.29
C TYR A 101 35.68 -2.52 -24.33
N ARG A 102 34.41 -2.14 -24.52
CA ARG A 102 33.68 -1.30 -23.57
C ARG A 102 32.44 -2.02 -23.08
N CYS A 103 31.95 -1.62 -21.91
CA CYS A 103 30.67 -2.12 -21.42
C CYS A 103 29.51 -1.67 -22.32
N LEU A 104 28.53 -2.55 -22.52
CA LEU A 104 27.28 -2.22 -23.19
C LEU A 104 26.54 -1.12 -22.39
N PRO A 105 25.69 -0.29 -23.03
CA PRO A 105 24.84 0.65 -22.32
C PRO A 105 24.04 -0.05 -21.20
N GLY A 106 24.08 0.52 -19.99
CA GLY A 106 23.47 -0.08 -18.79
C GLY A 106 24.44 -0.87 -17.90
N TYR A 107 25.71 -1.03 -18.32
CA TYR A 107 26.75 -1.71 -17.55
C TYR A 107 27.92 -0.77 -17.24
N ASP A 108 28.44 -0.87 -16.02
CA ASP A 108 29.58 -0.09 -15.54
C ASP A 108 30.83 -0.99 -15.41
N LEU A 109 32.00 -0.41 -15.67
CA LEU A 109 33.27 -1.07 -15.44
C LEU A 109 33.57 -1.13 -13.94
N MET A 110 33.55 -2.32 -13.36
CA MET A 110 33.90 -2.54 -11.95
C MET A 110 35.12 -3.44 -11.81
N LYS A 111 35.96 -3.15 -10.81
CA LYS A 111 37.07 -4.02 -10.43
C LYS A 111 36.57 -5.09 -9.47
N HIS A 112 36.57 -6.35 -9.90
CA HIS A 112 36.24 -7.50 -9.07
C HIS A 112 37.27 -7.64 -7.93
N SER A 113 36.89 -8.27 -6.82
CA SER A 113 37.77 -8.45 -5.65
C SER A 113 39.06 -9.22 -5.95
N SER A 114 39.04 -10.08 -6.97
CA SER A 114 40.21 -10.80 -7.50
C SER A 114 41.03 -10.00 -8.52
N GLY A 115 40.75 -8.70 -8.70
CA GLY A 115 41.58 -7.76 -9.47
C GLY A 115 41.25 -7.61 -10.95
N TYR A 116 40.42 -8.48 -11.54
CA TYR A 116 39.99 -8.35 -12.93
C TYR A 116 38.82 -7.36 -13.10
N LEU A 117 38.68 -6.78 -14.29
CA LEU A 117 37.61 -5.85 -14.63
C LEU A 117 36.41 -6.61 -15.21
N LEU A 118 35.20 -6.18 -14.86
CA LEU A 118 33.93 -6.72 -15.33
C LEU A 118 33.00 -5.60 -15.76
N CYS A 119 32.13 -5.90 -16.73
CA CYS A 119 30.91 -5.11 -16.96
C CYS A 119 29.80 -5.68 -16.09
N THR A 120 29.58 -5.06 -14.94
CA THR A 120 28.43 -5.38 -14.09
C THR A 120 27.30 -4.44 -14.44
N GLU A 121 26.06 -4.88 -14.22
CA GLU A 121 24.94 -3.96 -14.36
C GLU A 121 25.21 -2.73 -13.48
N SER A 122 24.98 -1.54 -14.03
CA SER A 122 25.18 -0.25 -13.34
C SER A 122 24.36 -0.14 -12.04
N TYR A 123 23.47 -1.10 -11.81
CA TYR A 123 22.67 -1.31 -10.60
C TYR A 123 23.48 -1.55 -9.31
N TYR A 124 24.77 -1.87 -9.38
CA TYR A 124 25.60 -2.16 -8.20
C TYR A 124 26.48 -0.99 -7.71
N SER A 125 26.25 0.25 -8.17
CA SER A 125 26.84 1.38 -7.44
C SER A 125 26.28 1.37 -6.01
N ALA A 126 27.17 1.40 -5.00
CA ALA A 126 26.75 1.41 -3.60
C ALA A 126 25.67 2.48 -3.36
N PRO A 127 24.61 2.18 -2.58
CA PRO A 127 23.53 3.12 -2.28
C PRO A 127 24.09 4.49 -1.91
N SER A 128 23.74 5.53 -2.67
CA SER A 128 24.16 6.89 -2.35
C SER A 128 23.04 7.62 -1.62
N VAL A 129 23.41 8.45 -0.64
CA VAL A 129 22.47 9.28 0.10
C VAL A 129 22.48 10.68 -0.51
N ILE A 130 21.38 11.06 -1.15
CA ILE A 130 21.16 12.40 -1.69
C ILE A 130 20.51 13.25 -0.60
N SER A 131 21.30 14.12 0.03
CA SER A 131 20.80 14.99 1.10
C SER A 131 20.20 16.28 0.54
N VAL A 132 18.96 16.58 0.95
CA VAL A 132 18.21 17.77 0.54
C VAL A 132 18.00 18.68 1.75
N LYS A 133 18.49 19.92 1.70
CA LYS A 133 18.22 20.95 2.71
C LYS A 133 17.12 21.89 2.24
N SER A 134 16.32 22.42 3.17
CA SER A 134 15.20 23.33 2.86
C SER A 134 15.60 24.68 2.28
N ASP A 135 16.83 25.14 2.55
CA ASP A 135 17.38 26.41 2.09
C ASP A 135 18.09 26.30 0.74
N ASN A 136 18.22 25.08 0.19
CA ASN A 136 18.79 24.86 -1.14
C ASN A 136 17.88 25.37 -2.26
N ALA A 137 16.57 25.50 -2.02
CA ALA A 137 15.62 25.94 -3.03
C ALA A 137 14.46 26.73 -2.40
N VAL A 138 14.05 27.82 -3.06
CA VAL A 138 12.81 28.52 -2.71
C VAL A 138 11.58 27.65 -3.02
N ASP A 139 11.67 26.85 -4.07
CA ASP A 139 10.64 25.89 -4.49
C ASP A 139 11.27 24.52 -4.77
N HIS A 140 10.95 23.56 -3.92
CA HIS A 140 11.47 22.21 -4.00
C HIS A 140 10.85 21.34 -5.09
N SER A 141 9.87 21.87 -5.85
CA SER A 141 9.24 21.20 -6.99
C SER A 141 9.98 21.36 -8.33
N ILE A 142 11.01 22.21 -8.39
CA ILE A 142 11.70 22.52 -9.66
C ILE A 142 12.90 21.59 -9.87
N ALA A 143 12.79 20.67 -10.85
CA ALA A 143 13.81 19.66 -11.10
C ALA A 143 15.14 20.19 -11.69
N THR A 144 15.19 21.44 -12.16
CA THR A 144 16.42 22.11 -12.64
C THR A 144 17.21 22.79 -11.53
N VAL A 145 16.63 22.96 -10.33
CA VAL A 145 17.29 23.58 -9.17
C VAL A 145 18.02 22.50 -8.39
N VAL A 146 19.36 22.51 -8.46
CA VAL A 146 20.20 21.55 -7.73
C VAL A 146 19.92 21.62 -6.23
N GLY A 147 19.75 20.46 -5.60
CA GLY A 147 19.43 20.37 -4.17
C GLY A 147 17.95 20.54 -3.84
N SER A 148 17.06 20.72 -4.83
CA SER A 148 15.61 20.61 -4.66
C SER A 148 15.16 19.15 -4.49
N ILE A 149 13.92 18.90 -4.03
CA ILE A 149 13.39 17.53 -3.93
C ILE A 149 13.17 16.95 -5.32
N ALA A 150 12.58 17.73 -6.24
CA ALA A 150 12.35 17.31 -7.62
C ALA A 150 13.66 17.03 -8.37
N TRP A 151 14.72 17.79 -8.10
CA TRP A 151 16.05 17.51 -8.66
C TRP A 151 16.59 16.19 -8.11
N ALA A 152 16.51 15.98 -6.79
CA ALA A 152 16.95 14.74 -6.17
C ALA A 152 16.21 13.52 -6.74
N LEU A 153 14.89 13.63 -6.93
CA LEU A 153 14.07 12.60 -7.59
C LEU A 153 14.50 12.33 -9.03
N LYS A 154 14.86 13.37 -9.77
CA LYS A 154 15.32 13.25 -11.17
C LYS A 154 16.69 12.56 -11.30
N VAL A 155 17.62 12.83 -10.37
CA VAL A 155 19.00 12.31 -10.45
C VAL A 155 19.21 11.02 -9.66
N ALA A 156 18.26 10.64 -8.79
CA ALA A 156 18.34 9.42 -8.01
C ALA A 156 18.43 8.18 -8.91
N ARG A 157 19.41 7.34 -8.60
CA ARG A 157 19.60 6.01 -9.19
C ARG A 157 18.89 4.97 -8.33
N ALA A 158 18.89 3.73 -8.82
CA ALA A 158 18.37 2.63 -8.04
C ALA A 158 19.10 2.46 -6.72
N ASN A 159 18.33 2.25 -5.65
CA ASN A 159 18.81 2.10 -4.27
C ASN A 159 19.31 3.39 -3.62
N ASP A 160 19.26 4.54 -4.30
CA ASP A 160 19.56 5.81 -3.65
C ASP A 160 18.49 6.16 -2.60
N GLU A 161 18.96 6.80 -1.53
CA GLU A 161 18.09 7.36 -0.49
C GLU A 161 18.11 8.89 -0.60
N ILE A 162 16.95 9.49 -0.82
CA ILE A 162 16.77 10.93 -0.77
C ILE A 162 16.43 11.30 0.67
N LYS A 163 17.37 11.95 1.37
CA LYS A 163 17.20 12.31 2.78
C LYS A 163 16.88 13.80 2.92
N LEU A 164 15.73 14.10 3.49
CA LEU A 164 15.35 15.44 3.90
C LEU A 164 15.99 15.71 5.27
N ILE A 165 17.06 16.52 5.29
CA ILE A 165 17.90 16.69 6.49
C ILE A 165 17.59 17.95 7.30
N SER A 166 16.82 18.89 6.75
CA SER A 166 16.42 20.10 7.48
C SER A 166 15.18 19.84 8.33
N ASN A 167 15.22 20.31 9.58
CA ASN A 167 14.08 20.32 10.50
C ASN A 167 13.23 21.58 10.31
N SER A 168 12.81 21.82 9.07
CA SER A 168 12.15 23.06 8.62
C SER A 168 11.22 22.77 7.45
N THR A 169 10.57 23.82 6.95
CA THR A 169 9.63 23.71 5.83
C THR A 169 10.34 23.68 4.48
N TYR A 170 9.99 22.71 3.65
CA TYR A 170 10.33 22.60 2.24
C TYR A 170 9.12 23.09 1.43
N ASN A 171 9.20 24.30 0.88
CA ASN A 171 8.11 24.88 0.10
C ASN A 171 7.99 24.22 -1.27
N ILE A 172 6.76 23.91 -1.67
CA ILE A 172 6.44 23.23 -2.92
C ILE A 172 5.38 24.05 -3.66
N HIS A 173 5.64 24.40 -4.93
CA HIS A 173 4.68 25.13 -5.77
C HIS A 173 4.02 24.27 -6.87
N ASN A 174 4.54 23.06 -7.11
CA ASN A 174 4.01 22.09 -8.07
C ASN A 174 4.06 20.68 -7.51
N ARG A 175 3.30 19.75 -8.09
CA ARG A 175 3.33 18.35 -7.67
C ARG A 175 4.74 17.74 -7.77
N LEU A 176 5.07 16.86 -6.84
CA LEU A 176 6.28 16.05 -6.89
C LEU A 176 5.97 14.74 -7.62
N GLU A 177 6.75 14.41 -8.63
CA GLU A 177 6.59 13.17 -9.40
C GLU A 177 7.71 12.18 -9.07
N ILE A 178 7.32 11.00 -8.61
CA ILE A 178 8.22 9.86 -8.43
C ILE A 178 8.05 9.00 -9.69
N ASN A 179 9.02 9.12 -10.60
CA ASN A 179 9.06 8.34 -11.83
C ASN A 179 10.28 7.40 -11.80
N ALA A 180 10.07 6.22 -11.24
CA ALA A 180 11.06 5.13 -11.25
C ALA A 180 10.84 4.24 -12.49
N ASP A 181 10.87 4.86 -13.67
CA ASP A 181 10.72 4.17 -14.95
C ASP A 181 11.81 3.12 -15.20
N GLY A 182 11.39 2.06 -15.89
CA GLY A 182 12.28 1.17 -16.64
C GLY A 182 12.76 -0.04 -15.87
N GLN A 183 13.54 0.13 -14.80
CA GLN A 183 14.18 -1.01 -14.14
C GLN A 183 14.58 -0.64 -12.70
N THR A 184 14.08 -1.41 -11.73
CA THR A 184 14.75 -1.70 -10.45
C THR A 184 15.15 -0.50 -9.55
N LYS A 185 14.50 0.67 -9.68
CA LYS A 185 14.80 1.82 -8.80
C LYS A 185 14.03 1.74 -7.48
N LYS A 186 14.72 1.36 -6.40
CA LYS A 186 14.30 1.68 -5.03
C LYS A 186 14.53 3.18 -4.82
N ILE A 187 13.44 3.94 -4.68
CA ILE A 187 13.48 5.34 -4.30
C ILE A 187 12.92 5.43 -2.88
N SER A 188 13.78 5.83 -1.95
CA SER A 188 13.39 6.13 -0.58
C SER A 188 13.41 7.64 -0.35
N ILE A 189 12.28 8.25 -0.01
CA ILE A 189 12.28 9.61 0.54
C ILE A 189 12.19 9.47 2.05
N VAL A 190 13.26 9.88 2.74
CA VAL A 190 13.40 9.71 4.19
C VAL A 190 13.45 11.07 4.87
N GLY A 191 12.51 11.31 5.76
CA GLY A 191 12.44 12.49 6.60
C GLY A 191 12.94 12.28 8.02
N LEU A 192 12.68 13.26 8.89
CA LEU A 192 13.12 13.26 10.30
C LEU A 192 12.08 12.64 11.27
N GLY A 193 10.93 12.19 10.77
CA GLY A 193 9.86 11.56 11.55
C GLY A 193 8.69 12.50 11.87
N ILE A 194 7.57 11.91 12.31
CA ILE A 194 6.28 12.61 12.51
C ILE A 194 6.29 13.72 13.57
N ASN A 195 7.23 13.67 14.52
CA ASN A 195 7.36 14.65 15.61
C ASN A 195 8.32 15.80 15.31
N SER A 196 8.93 15.81 14.12
CA SER A 196 9.85 16.86 13.70
C SER A 196 9.09 18.09 13.16
N ALA A 197 9.75 19.25 13.18
CA ALA A 197 9.26 20.47 12.51
C ALA A 197 9.50 20.43 10.99
N GLN A 198 10.15 19.37 10.48
CA GLN A 198 10.24 19.12 9.06
C GLN A 198 8.85 19.05 8.44
N LYS A 199 8.67 19.70 7.30
CA LYS A 199 7.38 19.73 6.60
C LYS A 199 7.55 19.99 5.10
N ILE A 200 7.06 19.10 4.26
CA ILE A 200 6.83 19.36 2.84
C ILE A 200 5.53 20.13 2.75
N PHE A 201 5.60 21.43 2.48
CA PHE A 201 4.45 22.33 2.53
C PHE A 201 4.10 22.84 1.14
N PHE A 202 2.88 22.59 0.72
CA PHE A 202 2.35 23.09 -0.54
C PHE A 202 1.78 24.49 -0.32
N SER A 203 2.63 25.51 -0.48
CA SER A 203 2.26 26.93 -0.27
C SER A 203 1.43 27.48 -1.43
N THR A 204 1.72 27.01 -2.64
CA THR A 204 0.92 27.19 -3.85
C THR A 204 0.89 25.88 -4.62
N CYS A 205 -0.11 25.66 -5.48
CA CYS A 205 -0.07 24.47 -6.33
C CYS A 205 -0.90 24.61 -7.59
N ASN A 206 -0.28 25.07 -8.67
CA ASN A 206 -0.98 25.25 -9.93
C ASN A 206 -1.31 23.91 -10.60
N SER A 207 -0.36 22.98 -10.55
CA SER A 207 -0.46 21.66 -11.20
C SER A 207 -1.19 20.60 -10.37
N CYS A 208 -1.27 20.74 -9.04
CA CYS A 208 -1.98 19.78 -8.19
C CYS A 208 -3.38 20.21 -7.76
N LYS A 209 -3.84 21.40 -8.17
CA LYS A 209 -5.23 21.80 -7.99
C LYS A 209 -6.13 20.77 -8.68
N ASN A 210 -6.91 20.06 -7.89
CA ASN A 210 -7.74 18.92 -8.30
C ASN A 210 -7.00 17.59 -8.61
N ASP A 211 -5.68 17.46 -8.40
CA ASP A 211 -4.91 16.22 -8.64
C ASP A 211 -4.19 15.67 -7.39
N THR A 212 -2.86 15.73 -7.30
CA THR A 212 -2.13 15.13 -6.18
C THR A 212 -0.86 15.89 -5.85
N ALA A 213 -0.50 15.92 -4.57
CA ALA A 213 0.69 16.60 -4.07
C ALA A 213 1.95 15.79 -4.45
N ILE A 214 1.97 14.50 -4.15
CA ILE A 214 2.99 13.52 -4.55
C ILE A 214 2.33 12.50 -5.46
N ARG A 215 2.87 12.31 -6.67
CA ARG A 215 2.40 11.33 -7.65
C ARG A 215 3.45 10.26 -7.88
N ILE A 216 3.10 9.02 -7.61
CA ILE A 216 3.91 7.85 -8.00
C ILE A 216 3.47 7.47 -9.42
N MET A 217 4.30 7.79 -10.40
CA MET A 217 4.01 7.59 -11.82
C MET A 217 4.41 6.19 -12.29
N ALA A 218 5.56 5.72 -11.85
CA ALA A 218 6.12 4.42 -12.20
C ALA A 218 7.04 3.95 -11.07
N GLY A 219 7.12 2.63 -10.87
CA GLY A 219 8.11 1.96 -10.03
C GLY A 219 7.52 0.89 -9.12
N GLY A 220 8.39 0.33 -8.26
CA GLY A 220 8.03 -0.77 -7.37
C GLY A 220 7.61 -2.03 -8.12
N TYR A 221 8.28 -2.34 -9.23
CA TYR A 221 8.01 -3.54 -10.03
C TYR A 221 8.48 -4.84 -9.36
N SER A 222 9.35 -4.77 -8.34
CA SER A 222 9.83 -5.95 -7.58
C SER A 222 9.77 -5.72 -6.07
N ALA A 223 9.53 -6.80 -5.31
CA ALA A 223 9.50 -6.77 -3.85
C ALA A 223 10.86 -6.37 -3.22
N VAL A 224 11.95 -6.56 -3.96
CA VAL A 224 13.32 -6.24 -3.51
C VAL A 224 13.57 -4.73 -3.52
N GLN A 225 12.80 -3.95 -4.32
CA GLN A 225 13.02 -2.52 -4.53
C GLN A 225 11.73 -1.74 -4.41
N PRO A 226 11.20 -1.61 -3.18
CA PRO A 226 9.98 -0.86 -2.97
C PRO A 226 10.19 0.64 -3.18
N ILE A 227 9.12 1.34 -3.55
CA ILE A 227 9.05 2.80 -3.36
C ILE A 227 8.76 3.03 -1.88
N THR A 228 9.64 3.75 -1.18
CA THR A 228 9.50 3.99 0.25
C THR A 228 9.33 5.47 0.56
N LEU A 229 8.23 5.83 1.22
CA LEU A 229 8.04 7.14 1.84
C LEU A 229 8.09 6.95 3.35
N ARG A 230 9.13 7.47 4.00
CA ARG A 230 9.37 7.21 5.42
C ARG A 230 9.71 8.47 6.20
N GLY A 231 9.09 8.66 7.36
CA GLY A 231 9.48 9.75 8.25
C GLY A 231 9.16 11.14 7.71
N ILE A 232 8.33 11.27 6.67
CA ILE A 232 8.04 12.55 6.03
C ILE A 232 6.75 13.15 6.57
N ASN A 233 6.71 14.48 6.64
CA ASN A 233 5.51 15.23 6.98
C ASN A 233 5.07 16.02 5.75
N VAL A 234 3.87 15.77 5.25
CA VAL A 234 3.33 16.42 4.05
C VAL A 234 2.03 17.13 4.40
N ASP A 235 2.00 18.43 4.17
CA ASP A 235 0.80 19.25 4.29
C ASP A 235 0.41 19.76 2.91
N ALA A 236 -0.69 19.19 2.40
CA ALA A 236 -1.26 19.55 1.12
C ALA A 236 -1.96 20.91 1.14
N ASN A 237 -2.14 21.53 2.32
CA ASN A 237 -2.69 22.86 2.55
C ASN A 237 -4.04 23.10 1.85
N PHE A 238 -4.81 22.04 1.67
CA PHE A 238 -6.05 21.99 0.88
C PHE A 238 -5.88 22.52 -0.57
N LEU A 239 -4.66 22.45 -1.11
CA LEU A 239 -4.36 22.80 -2.51
C LEU A 239 -4.35 21.56 -3.41
N ALA A 240 -4.04 20.39 -2.86
CA ALA A 240 -4.09 19.13 -3.57
C ALA A 240 -5.37 18.35 -3.25
N SER A 241 -5.94 17.71 -4.28
CA SER A 241 -7.01 16.71 -4.13
C SER A 241 -6.55 15.57 -3.22
N THR A 242 -5.40 14.98 -3.54
CA THR A 242 -4.80 13.90 -2.75
C THR A 242 -3.40 14.28 -2.29
N THR A 243 -2.94 13.81 -1.13
CA THR A 243 -1.55 14.04 -0.70
C THR A 243 -0.58 13.09 -1.42
N VAL A 244 -0.87 11.79 -1.42
CA VAL A 244 -0.10 10.76 -2.13
C VAL A 244 -1.01 9.96 -3.03
N LYS A 245 -0.70 9.89 -4.33
CA LYS A 245 -1.46 9.12 -5.31
C LYS A 245 -0.58 8.13 -6.09
N SER A 246 -1.08 6.92 -6.30
CA SER A 246 -0.50 5.91 -7.18
C SER A 246 -1.58 5.10 -7.89
N GLU A 247 -1.39 4.80 -9.17
CA GLU A 247 -2.25 3.92 -9.95
C GLU A 247 -1.39 2.92 -10.71
N GLY A 248 -1.61 1.61 -10.51
CA GLY A 248 -0.90 0.55 -11.25
C GLY A 248 0.50 0.20 -10.73
N ASN A 249 0.98 0.82 -9.65
CA ASN A 249 2.32 0.55 -9.10
C ASN A 249 2.25 -0.43 -7.92
N SER A 250 3.27 -1.27 -7.81
CA SER A 250 3.38 -2.31 -6.78
C SER A 250 4.50 -2.00 -5.78
N ASN A 251 4.66 -2.81 -4.75
CA ASN A 251 5.75 -2.75 -3.77
C ASN A 251 5.92 -1.33 -3.19
N ILE A 252 4.82 -0.76 -2.69
CA ILE A 252 4.81 0.59 -2.09
C ILE A 252 4.83 0.45 -0.58
N VAL A 253 5.78 1.11 0.08
CA VAL A 253 5.86 1.20 1.54
C VAL A 253 5.73 2.66 1.95
N ILE A 254 4.72 2.98 2.76
CA ILE A 254 4.58 4.28 3.40
C ILE A 254 4.54 4.06 4.90
N GLU A 255 5.56 4.58 5.60
CA GLU A 255 5.72 4.31 7.02
C GLU A 255 6.14 5.52 7.85
N ASN A 256 5.70 5.57 9.11
CA ASN A 256 6.08 6.61 10.07
C ASN A 256 6.01 8.03 9.48
N SER A 257 4.96 8.31 8.71
CA SER A 257 4.80 9.56 7.96
C SER A 257 3.51 10.26 8.32
N LYS A 258 3.48 11.59 8.17
CA LYS A 258 2.32 12.42 8.45
C LYS A 258 1.76 13.02 7.16
N PHE A 259 0.46 12.88 6.93
CA PHE A 259 -0.24 13.45 5.78
C PHE A 259 -1.43 14.27 6.25
N GLU A 260 -1.44 15.57 5.93
CA GLU A 260 -2.47 16.48 6.42
C GLU A 260 -3.07 17.38 5.33
N ASN A 261 -4.34 17.76 5.56
CA ASN A 261 -5.05 18.81 4.85
C ASN A 261 -5.20 18.57 3.34
N SER A 262 -5.58 17.37 2.89
CA SER A 262 -5.99 17.13 1.50
C SER A 262 -7.44 17.57 1.26
N LEU A 263 -7.78 17.96 0.02
CA LEU A 263 -9.18 18.27 -0.36
C LEU A 263 -10.05 17.01 -0.44
N TYR A 264 -9.47 15.87 -0.80
CA TYR A 264 -10.08 14.55 -0.83
C TYR A 264 -9.23 13.58 -0.02
N SER A 265 -8.86 12.42 -0.56
CA SER A 265 -8.16 11.40 0.21
C SER A 265 -6.72 11.79 0.55
N ALA A 266 -6.20 11.44 1.72
CA ALA A 266 -4.79 11.75 2.01
C ALA A 266 -3.85 10.81 1.23
N ILE A 267 -4.13 9.50 1.30
CA ILE A 267 -3.41 8.47 0.54
C ILE A 267 -4.41 7.77 -0.38
N HIS A 268 -4.11 7.70 -1.67
CA HIS A 268 -4.94 7.05 -2.69
C HIS A 268 -4.10 6.14 -3.58
N LEU A 269 -4.19 4.83 -3.38
CA LEU A 269 -3.42 3.83 -4.10
C LEU A 269 -4.38 2.85 -4.79
N ARG A 270 -4.27 2.69 -6.10
CA ARG A 270 -5.15 1.80 -6.86
C ARG A 270 -4.39 0.84 -7.75
N GLN A 271 -4.94 -0.35 -7.95
CA GLN A 271 -4.42 -1.31 -8.92
C GLN A 271 -2.96 -1.71 -8.65
N GLY A 272 -2.55 -1.74 -7.37
CA GLY A 272 -1.20 -2.11 -6.98
C GLY A 272 -1.13 -3.47 -6.30
N THR A 273 0.07 -4.04 -6.23
CA THR A 273 0.34 -5.29 -5.51
C THR A 273 1.39 -5.04 -4.41
N ASN A 274 1.31 -5.71 -3.27
CA ASN A 274 2.28 -5.58 -2.17
C ASN A 274 2.36 -4.13 -1.65
N ILE A 275 1.27 -3.63 -1.08
CA ILE A 275 1.21 -2.28 -0.51
C ILE A 275 1.25 -2.37 1.01
N THR A 276 2.18 -1.66 1.64
CA THR A 276 2.30 -1.57 3.10
C THR A 276 2.17 -0.12 3.56
N LEU A 277 1.17 0.14 4.39
CA LEU A 277 0.92 1.44 5.03
C LEU A 277 0.95 1.25 6.54
N ARG A 278 2.01 1.69 7.22
CA ARG A 278 2.14 1.48 8.67
C ARG A 278 2.58 2.69 9.47
N GLU A 279 2.14 2.79 10.72
CA GLU A 279 2.60 3.83 11.66
C GLU A 279 2.41 5.28 11.13
N ASN A 280 1.46 5.51 10.22
CA ASN A 280 1.23 6.83 9.65
C ASN A 280 0.23 7.65 10.46
N PHE A 281 0.38 8.96 10.43
CA PHE A 281 -0.59 9.92 10.97
C PHE A 281 -1.31 10.64 9.82
N VAL A 282 -2.59 10.35 9.62
CA VAL A 282 -3.41 10.98 8.59
C VAL A 282 -4.44 11.89 9.24
N GLN A 283 -4.51 13.15 8.81
CA GLN A 283 -5.53 14.07 9.32
C GLN A 283 -6.13 15.02 8.30
N ASN A 284 -7.37 15.44 8.56
CA ASN A 284 -8.06 16.50 7.82
C ASN A 284 -8.21 16.21 6.32
N ALA A 285 -8.46 14.96 5.94
CA ALA A 285 -8.74 14.57 4.57
C ALA A 285 -10.20 14.98 4.21
N GLY A 286 -10.34 15.98 3.34
CA GLY A 286 -11.62 16.55 2.94
C GLY A 286 -12.36 17.37 4.00
N VAL A 287 -11.68 17.76 5.09
CA VAL A 287 -12.29 18.52 6.19
C VAL A 287 -11.36 19.66 6.60
N ALA A 288 -11.86 20.91 6.62
CA ALA A 288 -11.15 22.02 7.24
C ALA A 288 -11.67 22.37 8.63
N GLY A 289 -10.76 22.83 9.49
CA GLY A 289 -11.07 23.38 10.81
C GLY A 289 -9.96 23.05 11.82
N ASN A 290 -10.11 23.54 13.05
CA ASN A 290 -9.12 23.37 14.11
C ASN A 290 -9.01 21.91 14.59
N ALA A 291 -7.78 21.47 14.89
CA ALA A 291 -7.42 20.06 15.17
C ALA A 291 -8.07 19.41 16.41
N ASN A 292 -8.73 20.20 17.25
CA ASN A 292 -9.02 19.79 18.63
C ASN A 292 -10.31 18.98 18.76
N ASP A 293 -11.31 19.16 17.90
CA ASP A 293 -12.62 18.50 18.05
C ASP A 293 -13.02 17.69 16.81
N CYS A 294 -14.02 16.81 16.94
CA CYS A 294 -14.73 16.22 15.78
C CYS A 294 -15.55 17.27 14.99
N SER A 295 -15.27 18.55 15.18
CA SER A 295 -15.83 19.65 14.42
C SER A 295 -15.01 19.89 13.16
N GLY A 296 -15.67 20.30 12.08
CA GLY A 296 -15.01 20.64 10.84
C GLY A 296 -16.00 20.96 9.74
N SER A 297 -15.65 21.91 8.89
CA SER A 297 -16.39 22.15 7.64
C SER A 297 -15.86 21.19 6.59
N ALA A 298 -16.75 20.43 5.95
CA ALA A 298 -16.39 19.67 4.76
C ALA A 298 -15.74 20.62 3.73
N ARG A 299 -14.62 20.19 3.15
CA ARG A 299 -13.94 20.84 2.03
C ARG A 299 -14.10 19.97 0.79
N GLY A 300 -14.09 20.61 -0.39
CA GLY A 300 -14.20 19.92 -1.67
C GLY A 300 -15.64 19.64 -2.11
N ILE A 301 -15.79 19.17 -3.36
CA ILE A 301 -17.09 18.90 -3.99
C ILE A 301 -17.75 17.71 -3.30
N ASN A 302 -19.06 17.81 -3.02
CA ASN A 302 -19.82 16.81 -2.24
C ASN A 302 -19.87 15.39 -2.82
N THR A 303 -19.38 15.19 -4.03
CA THR A 303 -19.52 13.94 -4.77
C THR A 303 -18.26 13.08 -4.79
N ILE A 304 -17.12 13.59 -4.32
CA ILE A 304 -15.84 12.87 -4.40
C ILE A 304 -15.51 12.24 -3.05
N PRO A 305 -15.29 10.92 -2.98
CA PRO A 305 -14.80 10.25 -1.78
C PRO A 305 -13.51 10.89 -1.28
N ALA A 306 -13.41 11.11 0.02
CA ALA A 306 -12.31 11.78 0.68
C ALA A 306 -11.91 10.97 1.92
N ALA A 307 -11.34 9.79 1.67
CA ALA A 307 -10.98 8.84 2.72
C ALA A 307 -9.59 9.17 3.31
N GLY A 308 -9.31 8.76 4.54
CA GLY A 308 -7.98 8.95 5.11
C GLY A 308 -6.96 8.17 4.27
N ILE A 309 -7.24 6.87 4.16
CA ILE A 309 -6.51 5.93 3.32
C ILE A 309 -7.49 5.27 2.36
N ASP A 310 -7.22 5.36 1.06
CA ASP A 310 -8.03 4.79 -0.01
C ASP A 310 -7.17 3.83 -0.83
N VAL A 311 -7.29 2.53 -0.58
CA VAL A 311 -6.54 1.47 -1.27
C VAL A 311 -7.51 0.54 -2.00
N GLN A 312 -7.77 0.83 -3.27
CA GLN A 312 -8.78 0.11 -4.04
C GLN A 312 -8.16 -0.79 -5.09
N ARG A 313 -8.84 -1.91 -5.37
CA ARG A 313 -8.47 -2.81 -6.47
C ARG A 313 -7.00 -3.25 -6.40
N SER A 314 -6.49 -3.48 -5.20
CA SER A 314 -5.09 -3.83 -4.97
C SER A 314 -4.97 -5.24 -4.37
N ILE A 315 -3.81 -5.87 -4.49
CA ILE A 315 -3.56 -7.25 -4.04
C ILE A 315 -2.46 -7.24 -2.97
N ASN A 316 -2.61 -8.06 -1.93
CA ASN A 316 -1.64 -8.15 -0.83
C ASN A 316 -1.38 -6.77 -0.19
N VAL A 317 -2.41 -6.28 0.50
CA VAL A 317 -2.41 -4.94 1.12
C VAL A 317 -2.34 -5.08 2.63
N SER A 318 -1.41 -4.37 3.26
CA SER A 318 -1.28 -4.29 4.72
C SER A 318 -1.40 -2.85 5.19
N ILE A 319 -2.42 -2.56 6.01
CA ILE A 319 -2.68 -1.25 6.59
C ILE A 319 -2.69 -1.41 8.10
N SER A 320 -1.59 -1.04 8.78
CA SER A 320 -1.43 -1.33 10.21
C SER A 320 -0.96 -0.15 11.07
N GLU A 321 -1.43 -0.06 12.31
CA GLU A 321 -0.89 0.88 13.30
C GLU A 321 -0.95 2.36 12.87
N ASN A 322 -1.87 2.72 11.97
CA ASN A 322 -2.06 4.10 11.54
C ASN A 322 -3.00 4.84 12.49
N SER A 323 -2.78 6.13 12.68
CA SER A 323 -3.70 7.05 13.36
C SER A 323 -4.36 7.95 12.32
N ILE A 324 -5.68 7.83 12.19
CA ILE A 324 -6.48 8.51 11.18
C ILE A 324 -7.53 9.36 11.89
N LYS A 325 -7.49 10.67 11.69
CA LYS A 325 -8.39 11.60 12.39
C LYS A 325 -9.03 12.62 11.45
N ARG A 326 -10.29 12.96 11.70
CA ARG A 326 -11.00 14.07 11.01
C ARG A 326 -11.00 13.90 9.50
N VAL A 327 -11.67 12.83 9.08
CA VAL A 327 -11.80 12.48 7.67
C VAL A 327 -13.25 12.66 7.25
N ARG A 328 -13.47 13.13 6.03
CA ARG A 328 -14.81 13.47 5.52
C ARG A 328 -15.66 12.23 5.22
N THR A 329 -15.08 11.22 4.56
CA THR A 329 -15.76 9.97 4.23
C THR A 329 -15.19 8.84 5.07
N ALA A 330 -14.69 7.77 4.46
CA ALA A 330 -14.19 6.62 5.20
C ALA A 330 -12.83 6.90 5.87
N GLY A 331 -12.59 6.38 7.07
CA GLY A 331 -11.23 6.36 7.61
C GLY A 331 -10.29 5.58 6.69
N ILE A 332 -10.68 4.36 6.35
CA ILE A 332 -9.97 3.45 5.43
C ILE A 332 -10.98 2.87 4.42
N ASP A 333 -10.73 3.00 3.12
CA ASP A 333 -11.48 2.33 2.04
C ASP A 333 -10.59 1.28 1.37
N ILE A 334 -11.00 0.01 1.40
CA ILE A 334 -10.31 -1.14 0.78
C ILE A 334 -11.08 -1.75 -0.39
N GLY A 335 -11.99 -0.98 -1.01
CA GLY A 335 -12.92 -1.48 -2.02
C GLY A 335 -12.27 -2.27 -3.16
N ALA A 336 -12.83 -3.45 -3.44
CA ALA A 336 -12.37 -4.39 -4.47
C ALA A 336 -10.90 -4.87 -4.35
N SER A 337 -10.23 -4.64 -3.22
CA SER A 337 -8.89 -5.20 -2.96
C SER A 337 -8.98 -6.68 -2.53
N VAL A 338 -7.88 -7.42 -2.68
CA VAL A 338 -7.76 -8.86 -2.38
C VAL A 338 -6.58 -9.08 -1.43
N ASP A 339 -6.70 -10.05 -0.53
CA ASP A 339 -5.70 -10.38 0.49
C ASP A 339 -5.28 -9.13 1.26
N THR A 340 -6.27 -8.49 1.89
CA THR A 340 -6.11 -7.19 2.55
C THR A 340 -6.24 -7.32 4.06
N SER A 341 -5.27 -6.78 4.79
CA SER A 341 -5.29 -6.71 6.25
C SER A 341 -5.35 -5.26 6.73
N VAL A 342 -6.24 -5.00 7.68
CA VAL A 342 -6.44 -3.70 8.34
C VAL A 342 -6.31 -3.94 9.84
N LEU A 343 -5.12 -3.68 10.39
CA LEU A 343 -4.72 -4.15 11.72
C LEU A 343 -4.35 -3.01 12.68
N PHE A 344 -4.87 -3.02 13.90
CA PHE A 344 -4.40 -2.12 14.97
C PHE A 344 -4.41 -0.62 14.65
N ASN A 345 -5.31 -0.17 13.76
CA ASN A 345 -5.42 1.26 13.42
C ASN A 345 -6.31 2.00 14.44
N SER A 346 -6.03 3.28 14.65
CA SER A 346 -6.85 4.19 15.46
C SER A 346 -7.56 5.20 14.56
N LEU A 347 -8.88 5.08 14.44
CA LEU A 347 -9.73 5.93 13.60
C LEU A 347 -10.63 6.78 14.50
N THR A 348 -10.55 8.10 14.38
CA THR A 348 -11.33 9.02 15.24
C THR A 348 -11.94 10.16 14.44
N CYS A 349 -13.24 10.45 14.65
CA CYS A 349 -13.95 11.52 13.93
C CYS A 349 -13.88 11.33 12.40
N VAL A 350 -14.29 10.16 11.92
CA VAL A 350 -14.36 9.84 10.48
C VAL A 350 -15.80 10.01 10.00
N GLY A 351 -16.00 10.26 8.71
CA GLY A 351 -17.34 10.56 8.20
C GLY A 351 -17.86 11.96 8.54
N LEU A 352 -17.03 12.99 8.58
CA LEU A 352 -17.46 14.36 8.91
C LEU A 352 -18.14 15.07 7.72
N GLY A 353 -19.32 15.66 7.95
CA GLY A 353 -20.22 16.18 6.91
C GLY A 353 -20.37 17.70 6.82
N GLY A 354 -19.65 18.49 7.62
CA GLY A 354 -19.86 19.93 7.71
C GLY A 354 -19.98 20.41 9.15
N LEU A 355 -20.02 21.74 9.36
CA LEU A 355 -20.10 22.34 10.70
C LEU A 355 -21.26 21.70 11.47
N ASN A 356 -20.92 20.95 12.51
CA ASN A 356 -21.83 20.29 13.46
C ASN A 356 -22.55 19.02 12.97
N TYR A 357 -22.21 18.45 11.81
CA TYR A 357 -22.88 17.24 11.31
C TYR A 357 -21.89 16.16 10.91
N LEU A 358 -22.11 14.97 11.47
CA LEU A 358 -21.61 13.73 10.89
C LEU A 358 -22.36 13.48 9.59
N ASN A 359 -21.62 13.17 8.53
CA ASN A 359 -22.18 12.91 7.22
C ASN A 359 -22.99 11.62 7.29
N THR A 360 -24.31 11.71 7.23
CA THR A 360 -25.18 10.52 7.07
C THR A 360 -25.18 9.98 5.64
N GLY A 361 -24.30 10.49 4.78
CA GLY A 361 -24.09 10.03 3.41
C GLY A 361 -23.38 8.68 3.31
N MET A 362 -23.50 8.06 2.14
CA MET A 362 -23.31 6.62 1.87
C MET A 362 -21.85 6.08 1.96
N ALA A 363 -20.89 6.81 2.54
CA ALA A 363 -19.49 6.35 2.64
C ALA A 363 -18.73 6.94 3.83
N ALA A 364 -19.43 7.23 4.93
CA ALA A 364 -18.87 7.88 6.11
C ALA A 364 -18.45 6.89 7.21
N ASP A 365 -17.84 5.76 6.81
CA ASP A 365 -17.55 4.65 7.72
C ASP A 365 -16.15 4.74 8.37
N GLY A 366 -15.89 3.92 9.39
CA GLY A 366 -14.52 3.74 9.89
C GLY A 366 -13.67 3.01 8.85
N VAL A 367 -13.97 1.72 8.68
CA VAL A 367 -13.38 0.89 7.62
C VAL A 367 -14.49 0.53 6.64
N THR A 368 -14.30 0.79 5.36
CA THR A 368 -15.25 0.44 4.30
C THR A 368 -14.61 -0.39 3.20
N GLY A 369 -15.39 -1.19 2.50
CA GLY A 369 -14.90 -1.95 1.35
C GLY A 369 -16.01 -2.74 0.68
N TYR A 370 -16.17 -2.57 -0.63
CA TYR A 370 -17.23 -3.24 -1.39
C TYR A 370 -16.67 -4.10 -2.51
N GLY A 371 -17.20 -5.33 -2.65
CA GLY A 371 -16.78 -6.31 -3.64
C GLY A 371 -17.20 -5.96 -5.07
N HIS A 372 -18.35 -5.33 -5.27
CA HIS A 372 -18.91 -5.03 -6.60
C HIS A 372 -18.20 -3.87 -7.34
N ARG A 373 -17.25 -3.16 -6.72
CA ARG A 373 -16.63 -1.95 -7.31
C ARG A 373 -15.62 -2.23 -8.45
N SER A 374 -15.43 -3.47 -8.89
CA SER A 374 -14.63 -3.74 -10.09
C SER A 374 -15.07 -5.00 -10.83
N SER A 375 -15.24 -4.89 -12.15
CA SER A 375 -15.36 -6.02 -13.08
C SER A 375 -14.03 -6.72 -13.37
N SER A 376 -12.90 -6.18 -12.90
CA SER A 376 -11.56 -6.59 -13.35
C SER A 376 -10.77 -7.44 -12.36
N ILE A 377 -11.16 -7.48 -11.07
CA ILE A 377 -10.48 -8.32 -10.07
C ILE A 377 -11.45 -9.40 -9.60
N THR A 378 -11.25 -10.57 -10.18
CA THR A 378 -11.90 -11.83 -9.82
C THR A 378 -11.16 -12.48 -8.66
N GLY A 379 -11.91 -13.03 -7.71
CA GLY A 379 -11.35 -13.79 -6.58
C GLY A 379 -11.95 -13.41 -5.22
N PRO A 380 -11.82 -14.31 -4.23
CA PRO A 380 -12.25 -14.06 -2.87
C PRO A 380 -11.49 -12.86 -2.30
N ARG A 381 -12.15 -12.06 -1.47
CA ARG A 381 -11.55 -10.82 -0.96
C ARG A 381 -10.51 -11.08 0.12
N ASN A 382 -10.69 -12.12 0.93
CA ASN A 382 -9.76 -12.52 1.99
C ASN A 382 -9.35 -11.32 2.88
N TRP A 383 -10.35 -10.65 3.45
CA TRP A 383 -10.12 -9.46 4.27
C TRP A 383 -9.98 -9.82 5.74
N LEU A 384 -8.94 -9.30 6.39
CA LEU A 384 -8.75 -9.39 7.84
C LEU A 384 -8.78 -7.99 8.45
N ILE A 385 -9.83 -7.68 9.20
CA ILE A 385 -10.01 -6.39 9.88
C ILE A 385 -9.96 -6.65 11.38
N ALA A 386 -8.82 -6.41 12.02
CA ALA A 386 -8.61 -6.82 13.41
C ALA A 386 -7.90 -5.81 14.31
N GLY A 387 -8.31 -5.76 15.58
CA GLY A 387 -7.64 -4.97 16.61
C GLY A 387 -7.74 -3.45 16.43
N ASN A 388 -8.62 -2.96 15.55
CA ASN A 388 -8.75 -1.53 15.29
C ASN A 388 -9.59 -0.85 16.39
N SER A 389 -9.31 0.42 16.64
CA SER A 389 -10.09 1.30 17.52
C SER A 389 -10.79 2.37 16.68
N ILE A 390 -12.12 2.31 16.56
CA ILE A 390 -12.93 3.21 15.74
C ILE A 390 -13.87 4.01 16.64
N VAL A 391 -13.73 5.33 16.65
CA VAL A 391 -14.48 6.22 17.56
C VAL A 391 -15.09 7.39 16.79
N ASN A 392 -16.37 7.68 17.02
CA ASN A 392 -17.09 8.81 16.40
C ASN A 392 -17.10 8.70 14.86
N SER A 393 -17.63 7.60 14.33
CA SER A 393 -17.83 7.42 12.89
C SER A 393 -19.21 7.95 12.48
N GLY A 394 -19.25 8.67 11.35
CA GLY A 394 -20.45 9.35 10.87
C GLY A 394 -21.51 8.48 10.22
N ASN A 395 -21.16 7.24 9.85
CA ASN A 395 -22.10 6.23 9.38
C ASN A 395 -21.85 4.93 10.15
N ASN A 396 -21.07 3.99 9.61
CA ASN A 396 -20.78 2.71 10.28
C ASN A 396 -19.38 2.67 10.89
N GLY A 397 -19.14 1.76 11.83
CA GLY A 397 -17.79 1.48 12.33
C GLY A 397 -17.01 0.72 11.27
N ILE A 398 -17.53 -0.44 10.87
CA ILE A 398 -17.01 -1.25 9.77
C ILE A 398 -18.17 -1.54 8.81
N HIS A 399 -18.01 -1.25 7.51
CA HIS A 399 -19.01 -1.53 6.49
C HIS A 399 -18.37 -2.22 5.29
N VAL A 400 -18.56 -3.53 5.18
CA VAL A 400 -17.89 -4.33 4.16
C VAL A 400 -18.84 -5.29 3.44
N SER A 401 -18.54 -5.63 2.20
CA SER A 401 -19.25 -6.68 1.45
C SER A 401 -18.28 -7.51 0.61
N GLY A 402 -18.61 -8.79 0.39
CA GLY A 402 -17.78 -9.75 -0.35
C GLY A 402 -17.51 -11.06 0.41
N GLU A 403 -16.49 -11.80 -0.01
CA GLU A 403 -16.22 -13.18 0.42
C GLU A 403 -14.96 -13.29 1.31
N ASN A 404 -14.98 -14.21 2.29
CA ASN A 404 -13.87 -14.54 3.19
C ASN A 404 -13.42 -13.33 4.04
N ILE A 405 -14.35 -12.73 4.78
CA ILE A 405 -14.08 -11.54 5.59
C ILE A 405 -14.02 -11.94 7.08
N ARG A 406 -12.94 -11.58 7.76
CA ARG A 406 -12.74 -11.81 9.20
C ARG A 406 -12.66 -10.47 9.92
N ILE A 407 -13.57 -10.22 10.85
CA ILE A 407 -13.67 -8.99 11.65
C ILE A 407 -13.46 -9.35 13.12
N LEU A 408 -12.26 -9.12 13.64
CA LEU A 408 -11.83 -9.71 14.92
C LEU A 408 -11.39 -8.64 15.92
N VAL A 409 -11.83 -8.74 17.17
CA VAL A 409 -11.27 -7.99 18.32
C VAL A 409 -11.13 -6.46 18.13
N ASN A 410 -12.05 -5.85 17.37
CA ASN A 410 -12.09 -4.39 17.19
C ASN A 410 -12.83 -3.72 18.34
N THR A 411 -12.42 -2.50 18.70
CA THR A 411 -13.15 -1.62 19.63
C THR A 411 -13.85 -0.53 18.81
N ILE A 412 -15.18 -0.47 18.88
CA ILE A 412 -16.00 0.41 18.05
C ILE A 412 -16.94 1.21 18.94
N ARG A 413 -16.82 2.54 18.94
CA ARG A 413 -17.58 3.40 19.85
C ARG A 413 -18.19 4.60 19.15
N ASN A 414 -19.40 4.98 19.60
CA ASN A 414 -20.08 6.22 19.18
C ASN A 414 -20.25 6.27 17.66
N ILE A 415 -21.00 5.32 17.12
CA ILE A 415 -21.21 5.16 15.68
C ILE A 415 -22.63 5.52 15.33
N ALA A 416 -22.84 6.29 14.26
CA ALA A 416 -24.11 6.94 13.97
C ALA A 416 -25.18 5.92 13.55
N HIS A 417 -24.77 4.92 12.75
CA HIS A 417 -25.58 3.79 12.33
C HIS A 417 -25.04 2.49 12.96
N TYR A 418 -24.42 1.61 12.17
CA TYR A 418 -24.09 0.25 12.59
C TYR A 418 -22.65 0.17 13.07
N GLY A 419 -22.41 -0.52 14.19
CA GLY A 419 -21.05 -0.84 14.61
C GLY A 419 -20.31 -1.62 13.52
N ILE A 420 -20.95 -2.68 13.02
CA ILE A 420 -20.46 -3.53 11.93
C ILE A 420 -21.63 -3.82 10.98
N ALA A 421 -21.43 -3.62 9.68
CA ALA A 421 -22.33 -3.97 8.60
C ALA A 421 -21.57 -4.81 7.56
N VAL A 422 -22.11 -5.97 7.20
CA VAL A 422 -21.48 -6.95 6.30
C VAL A 422 -22.30 -7.19 5.01
N SER A 423 -22.85 -6.11 4.45
CA SER A 423 -23.65 -6.15 3.21
C SER A 423 -23.69 -4.77 2.56
N ASP A 424 -23.98 -4.72 1.25
CA ASP A 424 -24.30 -3.47 0.58
C ASP A 424 -25.65 -3.55 -0.15
N GLN A 425 -26.40 -2.44 -0.11
CA GLN A 425 -27.75 -2.31 -0.67
C GLN A 425 -27.75 -1.92 -2.15
N LYS A 426 -26.59 -1.72 -2.76
CA LYS A 426 -26.51 -1.33 -4.17
C LYS A 426 -27.19 -2.38 -5.05
N SER A 427 -27.76 -2.00 -6.18
CA SER A 427 -28.35 -2.96 -7.13
C SER A 427 -27.33 -3.33 -8.22
N PRO A 428 -27.04 -4.64 -8.47
CA PRO A 428 -27.50 -5.79 -7.68
C PRO A 428 -26.84 -5.83 -6.28
N PRO A 429 -27.55 -6.33 -5.24
CA PRO A 429 -27.03 -6.42 -3.88
C PRO A 429 -25.67 -7.09 -3.82
N ASP A 430 -24.72 -6.49 -3.09
CA ASP A 430 -23.40 -7.07 -2.88
C ASP A 430 -23.47 -7.96 -1.64
N CYS A 431 -23.67 -9.25 -1.90
CA CYS A 431 -23.80 -10.27 -0.87
C CYS A 431 -22.44 -10.61 -0.25
N SER A 432 -22.47 -10.96 1.03
CA SER A 432 -21.29 -11.42 1.75
C SER A 432 -21.34 -12.91 2.09
N PHE A 433 -20.20 -13.58 1.96
CA PHE A 433 -20.05 -15.03 2.17
C PHE A 433 -18.82 -15.35 3.01
N ASN A 434 -18.89 -16.44 3.78
CA ASN A 434 -17.80 -16.91 4.66
C ASN A 434 -17.24 -15.78 5.56
N ILE A 435 -18.13 -15.23 6.39
CA ILE A 435 -17.83 -14.09 7.25
C ILE A 435 -17.64 -14.57 8.68
N VAL A 436 -16.56 -14.15 9.33
CA VAL A 436 -16.29 -14.40 10.75
C VAL A 436 -16.29 -13.08 11.49
N VAL A 437 -17.11 -12.95 12.52
CA VAL A 437 -17.15 -11.77 13.39
C VAL A 437 -16.96 -12.22 14.83
N PHE A 438 -15.83 -11.89 15.45
CA PHE A 438 -15.45 -12.45 16.75
C PHE A 438 -14.79 -11.43 17.68
N GLY A 439 -15.19 -11.41 18.95
CA GLY A 439 -14.48 -10.68 20.02
C GLY A 439 -14.50 -9.14 19.92
N ASN A 440 -15.37 -8.56 19.09
CA ASN A 440 -15.46 -7.10 18.92
C ASN A 440 -16.21 -6.45 20.10
N ASP A 441 -15.66 -5.37 20.68
CA ASP A 441 -16.29 -4.50 21.68
C ASP A 441 -16.98 -3.34 20.98
N VAL A 442 -18.30 -3.41 20.79
CA VAL A 442 -19.09 -2.30 20.24
C VAL A 442 -19.91 -1.67 21.36
N SER A 443 -19.76 -0.38 21.57
CA SER A 443 -20.53 0.37 22.56
C SER A 443 -21.02 1.71 22.03
N ALA A 444 -22.27 2.05 22.36
CA ALA A 444 -22.74 3.42 22.28
C ALA A 444 -22.17 4.21 23.47
N ALA A 445 -21.68 5.42 23.27
CA ALA A 445 -21.79 6.44 24.32
C ALA A 445 -23.13 7.13 24.19
N THR A 446 -23.72 7.40 25.35
CA THR A 446 -24.80 8.36 25.56
C THR A 446 -24.51 9.68 24.85
N GLN A 447 -25.41 10.06 23.93
CA GLN A 447 -25.63 11.40 23.36
C GLN A 447 -24.36 12.27 23.17
N TYR A 448 -23.68 12.12 22.04
CA TYR A 448 -22.89 13.23 21.51
C TYR A 448 -23.85 14.27 20.90
N ALA A 449 -23.97 15.44 21.54
CA ALA A 449 -24.54 16.69 21.03
C ALA A 449 -25.88 16.59 20.26
N GLY A 450 -26.92 16.04 20.89
CA GLY A 450 -28.29 16.09 20.34
C GLY A 450 -28.65 15.00 19.33
N PHE A 451 -27.74 14.05 19.06
CA PHE A 451 -28.06 12.83 18.30
C PHE A 451 -28.35 11.68 19.25
N ASN A 452 -29.47 10.99 19.04
CA ASN A 452 -29.71 9.67 19.64
C ASN A 452 -28.90 8.64 18.87
N TRP A 453 -27.69 8.39 19.36
CA TRP A 453 -26.82 7.33 18.87
C TRP A 453 -27.47 5.99 19.16
N THR A 454 -27.96 5.33 18.13
CA THR A 454 -28.57 4.01 18.28
C THR A 454 -27.58 2.99 17.74
N THR A 455 -26.76 2.43 18.62
CA THR A 455 -25.79 1.41 18.20
C THR A 455 -26.49 0.07 18.06
N TYR A 456 -26.74 -0.32 16.82
CA TYR A 456 -27.17 -1.67 16.49
C TYR A 456 -25.96 -2.49 16.01
N TYR A 457 -25.88 -3.73 16.51
CA TYR A 457 -25.30 -4.79 15.69
C TYR A 457 -26.38 -5.16 14.68
N LEU A 458 -26.17 -4.82 13.42
CA LEU A 458 -27.01 -5.31 12.34
C LEU A 458 -26.11 -6.11 11.40
N LEU A 459 -26.09 -7.42 11.62
CA LEU A 459 -25.72 -8.36 10.58
C LEU A 459 -26.91 -8.39 9.60
N ASN A 460 -27.06 -7.35 8.78
CA ASN A 460 -28.15 -7.27 7.83
C ASN A 460 -27.79 -8.12 6.61
N PHE A 461 -28.56 -9.18 6.37
CA PHE A 461 -28.46 -9.97 5.15
C PHE A 461 -29.65 -9.60 4.27
N TYR A 462 -29.40 -8.98 3.12
CA TYR A 462 -30.47 -8.72 2.15
C TYR A 462 -30.74 -10.02 1.38
N PRO A 463 -31.94 -10.63 1.49
CA PRO A 463 -32.31 -11.67 0.56
C PRO A 463 -32.42 -11.05 -0.84
N ALA A 464 -31.81 -11.69 -1.84
CA ALA A 464 -32.06 -11.34 -3.23
C ALA A 464 -33.57 -11.42 -3.49
N SER A 465 -34.18 -10.33 -3.94
CA SER A 465 -35.61 -10.26 -4.22
C SER A 465 -35.95 -11.25 -5.34
N GLY A 466 -36.69 -12.33 -5.03
CA GLY A 466 -37.25 -13.20 -6.07
C GLY A 466 -37.48 -14.68 -5.73
N VAL A 467 -36.94 -15.23 -4.64
CA VAL A 467 -37.08 -16.68 -4.37
C VAL A 467 -37.97 -16.92 -3.14
N ARG A 468 -39.18 -17.46 -3.35
CA ARG A 468 -40.05 -18.03 -2.30
C ARG A 468 -39.79 -19.54 -2.24
N ASP A 469 -39.69 -20.06 -1.02
CA ASP A 469 -39.66 -21.48 -0.63
C ASP A 469 -38.43 -22.30 -1.04
N GLY A 470 -37.51 -22.47 -0.08
CA GLY A 470 -36.37 -23.39 -0.13
C GLY A 470 -35.40 -23.18 1.03
N VAL A 471 -35.13 -24.25 1.79
CA VAL A 471 -34.27 -24.30 3.00
C VAL A 471 -32.84 -24.72 2.63
N VAL A 472 -31.80 -23.92 2.94
CA VAL A 472 -30.35 -24.25 2.77
C VAL A 472 -29.46 -23.40 3.75
N THR A 473 -28.15 -23.72 4.00
CA THR A 473 -27.22 -23.35 5.17
C THR A 473 -25.78 -22.68 4.97
N ASN A 474 -25.48 -21.43 5.41
CA ASN A 474 -24.13 -20.77 5.36
C ASN A 474 -23.47 -20.90 6.73
N ASN A 475 -22.15 -21.05 6.79
CA ASN A 475 -21.39 -21.08 8.05
C ASN A 475 -20.97 -19.66 8.47
N ILE A 476 -21.60 -19.11 9.52
CA ILE A 476 -21.11 -17.92 10.23
C ILE A 476 -20.80 -18.32 11.67
N GLU A 477 -19.51 -18.41 11.98
CA GLU A 477 -19.06 -18.53 13.37
C GLU A 477 -19.00 -17.13 14.00
N ALA A 478 -20.07 -16.77 14.71
CA ALA A 478 -20.06 -15.63 15.60
C ALA A 478 -19.76 -16.10 17.03
N GLY A 479 -18.63 -15.64 17.59
CA GLY A 479 -18.28 -15.89 18.99
C GLY A 479 -18.56 -14.68 19.88
N LEU A 480 -18.27 -14.83 21.18
CA LEU A 480 -18.69 -13.94 22.27
C LEU A 480 -18.59 -12.44 21.91
N VAL A 481 -19.75 -11.77 21.84
CA VAL A 481 -19.87 -10.32 21.67
C VAL A 481 -20.17 -9.72 23.04
N LYS A 482 -19.26 -8.90 23.57
CA LYS A 482 -19.42 -8.30 24.91
C LYS A 482 -20.10 -6.93 24.78
N PHE A 483 -21.29 -6.79 25.36
CA PHE A 483 -21.98 -5.51 25.43
C PHE A 483 -21.49 -4.69 26.63
N GLY A 484 -21.19 -3.41 26.41
CA GLY A 484 -20.87 -2.44 27.47
C GLY A 484 -22.08 -2.19 28.38
N LYS A 485 -21.87 -2.23 29.70
CA LYS A 485 -22.88 -2.30 30.77
C LYS A 485 -23.74 -1.02 30.99
N ASN A 486 -23.72 -0.04 30.09
CA ASN A 486 -24.21 1.34 30.37
C ASN A 486 -25.21 1.92 29.35
N SER A 487 -26.03 1.09 28.67
CA SER A 487 -27.18 1.64 27.92
C SER A 487 -28.42 1.68 28.83
N ALA A 488 -28.75 2.87 29.35
CA ALA A 488 -30.02 3.11 30.03
C ALA A 488 -31.23 2.98 29.07
N ASP A 489 -30.96 3.04 27.76
CA ASP A 489 -31.90 2.78 26.68
C ASP A 489 -31.49 1.49 25.96
N GLY A 490 -32.24 0.40 26.20
CA GLY A 490 -31.84 -0.96 25.86
C GLY A 490 -31.15 -1.15 24.50
N ALA A 491 -29.85 -1.46 24.54
CA ALA A 491 -29.15 -2.03 23.40
C ALA A 491 -29.86 -3.34 23.00
N THR A 492 -30.66 -3.28 21.94
CA THR A 492 -31.36 -4.46 21.42
C THR A 492 -30.45 -5.15 20.43
N LEU A 493 -30.08 -6.41 20.68
CA LEU A 493 -29.57 -7.29 19.63
C LEU A 493 -30.71 -7.53 18.64
N ARG A 494 -30.80 -6.71 17.59
CA ARG A 494 -31.63 -7.02 16.42
C ARG A 494 -30.78 -7.85 15.46
N ALA A 495 -30.67 -9.14 15.74
CA ALA A 495 -30.53 -10.09 14.65
C ALA A 495 -31.88 -10.09 13.92
N VAL A 496 -32.03 -9.24 12.89
CA VAL A 496 -33.24 -9.26 12.08
C VAL A 496 -33.17 -10.50 11.20
N TYR A 497 -33.64 -11.62 11.76
CA TYR A 497 -34.10 -12.76 10.98
C TYR A 497 -35.43 -12.38 10.34
N HIS A 498 -35.44 -12.13 9.04
CA HIS A 498 -36.69 -12.14 8.30
C HIS A 498 -37.14 -13.61 8.14
N HIS A 499 -38.03 -14.02 9.05
CA HIS A 499 -38.75 -15.30 9.17
C HIS A 499 -38.04 -16.50 9.84
N SER A 500 -38.21 -16.63 11.16
CA SER A 500 -38.94 -17.76 11.77
C SER A 500 -39.31 -17.41 13.23
N THR A 501 -40.46 -17.91 13.69
CA THR A 501 -40.95 -17.76 15.06
C THR A 501 -40.34 -18.82 15.96
N GLU A 502 -39.13 -18.64 16.47
CA GLU A 502 -38.64 -19.41 17.61
C GLU A 502 -37.84 -18.53 18.57
N VAL A 503 -38.28 -18.52 19.83
CA VAL A 503 -37.61 -17.85 20.96
C VAL A 503 -36.63 -18.84 21.55
N LEU A 504 -35.32 -18.61 21.41
CA LEU A 504 -34.28 -19.44 22.03
C LEU A 504 -33.90 -18.91 23.44
N PRO A 505 -33.84 -19.79 24.46
CA PRO A 505 -33.59 -19.38 25.84
C PRO A 505 -32.11 -19.58 26.24
N ASN A 506 -31.15 -18.84 25.65
CA ASN A 506 -29.81 -18.69 26.27
C ASN A 506 -28.98 -17.56 25.62
N PRO A 507 -28.53 -16.52 26.37
CA PRO A 507 -27.89 -15.34 25.78
C PRO A 507 -26.37 -15.44 25.53
N ASN A 508 -25.71 -16.58 25.77
CA ASN A 508 -24.24 -16.63 25.82
C ASN A 508 -23.53 -17.19 24.58
N TYR A 509 -24.26 -17.71 23.60
CA TYR A 509 -23.71 -18.15 22.32
C TYR A 509 -24.69 -17.82 21.21
N LEU A 510 -24.27 -17.00 20.25
CA LEU A 510 -25.03 -16.74 19.04
C LEU A 510 -24.19 -17.23 17.84
N SER A 511 -24.18 -18.55 17.62
CA SER A 511 -23.80 -19.11 16.32
C SER A 511 -25.02 -18.96 15.41
N ILE A 512 -24.85 -18.38 14.22
CA ILE A 512 -25.93 -18.24 13.23
C ILE A 512 -25.53 -19.01 11.97
N GLU A 513 -26.09 -20.21 11.77
CA GLU A 513 -25.97 -20.95 10.52
C GLU A 513 -27.26 -20.75 9.67
N ASN A 514 -27.17 -20.25 8.42
CA ASN A 514 -28.26 -20.28 7.40
C ASN A 514 -27.85 -19.74 5.98
N ASN A 515 -28.16 -20.44 4.87
CA ASN A 515 -27.74 -20.09 3.47
C ASN A 515 -28.80 -19.30 2.73
N ARG A 516 -28.32 -18.47 1.79
CA ARG A 516 -28.78 -18.49 0.40
C ARG A 516 -27.69 -18.12 -0.61
N THR A 517 -27.92 -18.56 -1.85
CA THR A 517 -27.27 -18.17 -3.10
C THR A 517 -27.71 -16.78 -3.54
N CYS A 518 -26.77 -15.91 -3.89
CA CYS A 518 -27.04 -14.76 -4.74
C CYS A 518 -26.83 -15.24 -6.18
N ILE A 519 -27.91 -15.26 -6.97
CA ILE A 519 -27.82 -15.60 -8.39
C ILE A 519 -27.21 -14.36 -9.07
N PRO A 520 -26.10 -14.50 -9.82
CA PRO A 520 -25.42 -13.39 -10.50
C PRO A 520 -26.30 -12.65 -11.50
#